data_AF-A0A974BYW7-F1
#
_entry.id   AF-A0A974BYW7-F1
#
_cell.length_a   1.000
_cell.length_b   1.000
_cell.length_c   1.000
_cell.angle_alpha   90.00
_cell.angle_beta   90.00
_cell.angle_gamma   90.00
#
_symmetry.space_group_name_H-M   'P 1'
#
loop_
_entity.id
_entity.type
_entity.pdbx_description
1 polymer ?
#
loop_
_entity_poly.entity_id
_entity_poly.type
_entity_poly.pdbx_seq_one_letter_code
_entity_poly.pdbx_strand_id
1 'polypeptide(L)'
;MCDFNHDLKTVIGDKSIITFRRSKNLKDRLIRSHYCNTPKSTWWSNKTKGCYTCGTCKACPWIKKTTKIECRSDIKEYLIKDLINCKTRGVIYIMSCERGKNYIGKTKREFRRRVLEHLGDVLHKRNTSVANHINESHEGDTSVMKFTGMEHIQSTTRIGDVNRKLLQCEAQWIYWCQSKSPNGLNEGFTFAQFL
;
A
#
# COMPACT_ATOMS: atom_id res chain seq x y z
N MET A 1 37.19 -29.72 5.75
CA MET A 1 35.97 -29.00 5.33
C MET A 1 34.80 -29.92 5.63
N CYS A 2 34.20 -29.68 6.81
CA CYS A 2 33.03 -30.27 7.46
C CYS A 2 32.46 -31.61 6.95
N ASP A 3 32.80 -32.69 7.67
CA ASP A 3 32.10 -33.98 7.66
C ASP A 3 30.72 -33.86 8.33
N PHE A 4 29.66 -33.69 7.53
CA PHE A 4 28.28 -33.56 8.01
C PHE A 4 27.56 -34.92 8.18
N ASN A 5 28.29 -36.05 8.12
CA ASN A 5 27.70 -37.38 7.97
C ASN A 5 27.84 -38.32 9.18
N HIS A 6 28.65 -37.97 10.18
CA HIS A 6 28.85 -38.86 11.34
C HIS A 6 27.71 -38.76 12.36
N ASP A 7 27.19 -37.56 12.60
CA ASP A 7 26.17 -37.30 13.63
C ASP A 7 24.76 -37.80 13.27
N LEU A 8 24.49 -38.07 11.99
CA LEU A 8 23.18 -38.57 11.56
C LEU A 8 23.04 -40.08 11.80
N LYS A 9 24.15 -40.83 11.86
CA LYS A 9 24.14 -42.28 12.13
C LYS A 9 23.81 -42.61 13.58
N THR A 10 24.19 -41.75 14.54
CA THR A 10 23.87 -41.95 15.96
C THR A 10 22.40 -41.69 16.26
N VAL A 11 21.73 -40.84 15.47
CA VAL A 11 20.32 -40.47 15.67
C VAL A 11 19.37 -41.40 14.90
N ILE A 12 19.79 -41.86 13.72
CA ILE A 12 19.01 -42.75 12.84
C ILE A 12 19.61 -44.15 13.00
N GLY A 13 19.16 -44.91 14.00
CA GLY A 13 19.70 -46.25 14.28
C GLY A 13 19.68 -47.20 13.07
N ASP A 14 20.36 -48.35 13.19
CA ASP A 14 20.69 -49.27 12.08
C ASP A 14 19.52 -49.85 11.27
N LYS A 15 18.27 -49.56 11.66
CA LYS A 15 17.06 -50.02 10.97
C LYS A 15 16.24 -48.83 10.50
N SER A 16 15.87 -48.85 9.21
CA SER A 16 14.94 -47.88 8.64
C SER A 16 13.59 -47.94 9.36
N ILE A 17 13.19 -46.84 10.00
CA ILE A 17 11.88 -46.72 10.64
C ILE A 17 10.85 -46.35 9.58
N ILE A 18 9.97 -47.30 9.25
CA ILE A 18 8.81 -47.05 8.38
C ILE A 18 7.68 -46.55 9.27
N THR A 19 7.29 -45.29 9.12
CA THR A 19 6.11 -44.72 9.80
C THR A 19 4.96 -44.57 8.82
N PHE A 20 3.78 -45.03 9.22
CA PHE A 20 2.56 -44.83 8.45
C PHE A 20 1.92 -43.50 8.82
N ARG A 21 1.70 -42.65 7.83
CA ARG A 21 0.98 -41.40 8.02
C ARG A 21 -0.52 -41.71 8.12
N ARG A 22 -1.17 -41.24 9.20
CA ARG A 22 -2.63 -41.39 9.33
C ARG A 22 -3.36 -40.73 8.15
N SER A 23 -4.45 -41.35 7.70
CA SER A 23 -5.38 -40.74 6.75
C SER A 23 -6.06 -39.51 7.36
N LYS A 24 -6.32 -38.49 6.54
CA LYS A 24 -7.00 -37.27 7.00
C LYS A 24 -8.47 -37.57 7.26
N ASN A 25 -8.95 -37.30 8.47
CA ASN A 25 -10.37 -37.43 8.79
C ASN A 25 -11.14 -36.12 8.51
N LEU A 26 -12.47 -36.15 8.68
CA LEU A 26 -13.31 -34.98 8.41
C LEU A 26 -12.91 -33.77 9.27
N LYS A 27 -12.56 -33.99 10.54
CA LYS A 27 -12.03 -32.96 11.46
C LYS A 27 -10.75 -32.32 10.90
N ASP A 28 -9.80 -33.09 10.36
CA ASP A 28 -8.57 -32.57 9.75
C ASP A 28 -8.82 -31.77 8.46
N ARG A 29 -9.93 -32.07 7.76
CA ARG A 29 -10.35 -31.35 6.55
C ARG A 29 -11.07 -30.05 6.88
N LEU A 30 -11.87 -30.05 7.96
CA LEU A 30 -12.69 -28.93 8.40
C LEU A 30 -11.90 -27.94 9.27
N ILE A 31 -10.96 -28.43 10.08
CA ILE A 31 -10.00 -27.61 10.83
C ILE A 31 -8.80 -27.34 9.94
N ARG A 32 -9.01 -26.63 8.82
CA ARG A 32 -7.89 -25.89 8.23
C ARG A 32 -7.65 -24.69 9.11
N SER A 33 -6.43 -24.53 9.62
CA SER A 33 -6.08 -23.25 10.24
C SER A 33 -6.35 -22.14 9.22
N HIS A 34 -7.03 -21.08 9.63
CA HIS A 34 -7.15 -19.85 8.83
C HIS A 34 -5.81 -19.11 8.69
N TYR A 35 -4.70 -19.79 8.99
CA TYR A 35 -3.37 -19.39 8.62
C TYR A 35 -3.28 -19.51 7.10
N CYS A 36 -3.74 -18.47 6.39
CA CYS A 36 -3.23 -18.22 5.07
C CYS A 36 -1.71 -18.16 5.23
N ASN A 37 -1.01 -19.16 4.71
CA ASN A 37 0.37 -18.93 4.32
C ASN A 37 0.30 -17.69 3.43
N THR A 38 0.78 -16.56 3.95
CA THR A 38 1.26 -15.49 3.08
C THR A 38 2.08 -16.21 2.01
N PRO A 39 1.84 -15.93 0.70
CA PRO A 39 2.61 -16.59 -0.35
C PRO A 39 4.07 -16.49 0.06
N LYS A 40 4.74 -17.65 0.20
CA LYS A 40 6.11 -17.72 0.75
C LYS A 40 6.90 -16.67 -0.01
N SER A 41 7.23 -15.59 0.69
CA SER A 41 7.97 -14.49 0.11
C SER A 41 9.27 -15.09 -0.39
N THR A 42 9.43 -15.17 -1.71
CA THR A 42 10.74 -15.38 -2.30
C THR A 42 11.67 -14.35 -1.68
N TRP A 43 12.90 -14.72 -1.34
CA TRP A 43 13.87 -13.84 -0.67
C TRP A 43 13.98 -12.42 -1.30
N TRP A 44 13.65 -12.28 -2.60
CA TRP A 44 13.51 -11.01 -3.31
C TRP A 44 12.28 -10.14 -2.97
N SER A 45 11.11 -10.71 -2.66
CA SER A 45 9.89 -9.93 -2.38
C SER A 45 9.94 -9.19 -1.03
N ASN A 46 10.88 -9.52 -0.14
CA ASN A 46 11.03 -8.84 1.15
C ASN A 46 11.94 -7.61 1.13
N LYS A 47 12.72 -7.36 0.06
CA LYS A 47 13.67 -6.24 0.02
C LYS A 47 13.12 -4.98 -0.63
N THR A 48 12.29 -5.12 -1.66
CA THR A 48 11.80 -3.96 -2.40
C THR A 48 10.67 -3.29 -1.63
N LYS A 49 10.93 -2.09 -1.12
CA LYS A 49 9.95 -1.22 -0.49
C LYS A 49 9.87 0.09 -1.26
N GLY A 50 8.72 0.75 -1.20
CA GLY A 50 8.49 2.01 -1.91
C GLY A 50 7.34 1.96 -2.90
N CYS A 51 7.08 3.12 -3.49
CA CYS A 51 6.13 3.32 -4.57
C CYS A 51 6.84 3.19 -5.92
N TYR A 52 6.29 2.38 -6.83
CA TYR A 52 6.85 2.15 -8.16
C TYR A 52 5.75 2.07 -9.24
N THR A 53 6.14 2.36 -10.49
CA THR A 53 5.29 2.13 -11.66
C THR A 53 5.16 0.63 -11.95
N CYS A 54 4.02 0.17 -12.45
CA CYS A 54 3.90 -1.19 -13.00
C CYS A 54 4.44 -1.32 -14.43
N GLY A 55 4.90 -0.22 -15.04
CA GLY A 55 5.56 -0.16 -16.35
C GLY A 55 4.63 -0.15 -17.58
N THR A 56 3.39 -0.64 -17.45
CA THR A 56 2.53 -0.94 -18.61
C THR A 56 1.20 -0.20 -18.65
N CYS A 57 0.81 0.51 -17.58
CA CYS A 57 -0.53 1.09 -17.49
C CYS A 57 -0.55 2.60 -17.74
N LYS A 58 -1.70 3.10 -18.20
CA LYS A 58 -1.93 4.53 -18.47
C LYS A 58 -1.66 5.45 -17.27
N ALA A 59 -1.75 4.97 -16.04
CA ALA A 59 -1.49 5.81 -14.85
C ALA A 59 0.01 6.01 -14.55
N CYS A 60 0.90 5.17 -15.11
CA CYS A 60 2.33 5.18 -14.79
C CYS A 60 3.04 6.53 -14.95
N PRO A 61 2.74 7.38 -15.96
CA PRO A 61 3.39 8.69 -16.12
C PRO A 61 3.20 9.64 -14.93
N TRP A 62 2.14 9.44 -14.14
CA TRP A 62 1.83 10.24 -12.97
C TRP A 62 2.29 9.61 -11.65
N ILE A 63 2.85 8.40 -11.66
CA ILE A 63 3.37 7.75 -10.45
C ILE A 63 4.82 8.20 -10.20
N LYS A 64 5.06 8.77 -9.02
CA LYS A 64 6.42 9.06 -8.54
C LYS A 64 7.02 7.78 -7.96
N LYS A 65 8.18 7.39 -8.50
CA LYS A 65 8.99 6.31 -7.93
C LYS A 65 9.76 6.87 -6.73
N THR A 66 9.58 6.28 -5.55
CA THR A 66 10.31 6.68 -4.34
C THR A 66 10.20 5.62 -3.25
N THR A 67 11.17 5.57 -2.35
CA THR A 67 11.16 4.74 -1.14
C THR A 67 10.72 5.50 0.11
N LYS A 68 10.66 6.83 0.01
CA LYS A 68 10.39 7.75 1.11
C LYS A 68 9.38 8.83 0.74
N ILE A 69 8.70 9.35 1.75
CA ILE A 69 7.73 10.43 1.65
C ILE A 69 8.24 11.63 2.46
N GLU A 70 8.24 12.77 1.80
CA GLU A 70 8.49 14.08 2.37
C GLU A 70 7.16 14.86 2.27
N CYS A 71 6.43 14.95 3.39
CA CYS A 71 5.17 15.68 3.42
C CYS A 71 5.32 17.12 3.87
N ARG A 72 6.23 17.37 4.82
CA ARG A 72 6.51 18.68 5.39
C ARG A 72 8.01 18.82 5.62
N SER A 73 8.53 20.03 5.48
CA SER A 73 9.96 20.32 5.63
C SER A 73 10.46 20.19 7.07
N ASP A 74 9.58 20.24 8.05
CA ASP A 74 9.88 20.23 9.49
C ASP A 74 9.91 18.82 10.11
N ILE A 75 9.46 17.78 9.40
CA ILE A 75 9.45 16.41 9.92
C ILE A 75 10.44 15.53 9.15
N LYS A 76 11.04 14.59 9.88
CA LYS A 76 11.81 13.47 9.33
C LYS A 76 11.02 12.71 8.26
N GLU A 77 11.72 12.35 7.19
CA GLU A 77 11.22 11.55 6.08
C GLU A 77 10.56 10.24 6.56
N TYR A 78 9.42 9.88 5.97
CA TYR A 78 8.76 8.61 6.24
C TYR A 78 9.20 7.55 5.22
N LEU A 79 9.69 6.41 5.71
CA LEU A 79 10.05 5.27 4.87
C LEU A 79 8.83 4.40 4.57
N ILE A 80 8.52 4.23 3.29
CA ILE A 80 7.42 3.37 2.83
C ILE A 80 7.78 1.93 3.19
N LYS A 81 6.87 1.24 3.88
CA LYS A 81 7.13 -0.11 4.44
C LYS A 81 6.84 -1.24 3.45
N ASP A 82 5.94 -1.00 2.50
CA ASP A 82 5.46 -1.99 1.54
C ASP A 82 5.92 -1.66 0.11
N LEU A 83 5.87 -2.68 -0.76
CA LEU A 83 5.91 -2.46 -2.20
C LEU A 83 4.53 -2.01 -2.69
N ILE A 84 4.42 -0.75 -3.10
CA ILE A 84 3.19 -0.18 -3.64
C ILE A 84 3.40 0.11 -5.13
N ASN A 85 2.47 -0.33 -5.96
CA ASN A 85 2.47 -0.01 -7.38
C ASN A 85 1.06 0.27 -7.89
N CYS A 86 0.95 0.56 -9.18
CA CYS A 86 -0.31 0.85 -9.87
C CYS A 86 -1.43 -0.19 -9.65
N LYS A 87 -1.09 -1.45 -9.41
CA LYS A 87 -2.04 -2.56 -9.22
C LYS A 87 -2.35 -2.82 -7.74
N THR A 88 -1.62 -2.23 -6.80
CA THR A 88 -1.88 -2.37 -5.36
C THR A 88 -3.26 -1.79 -5.02
N ARG A 89 -4.02 -2.51 -4.19
CA ARG A 89 -5.36 -2.14 -3.69
C ARG A 89 -5.26 -1.73 -2.22
N GLY A 90 -6.23 -0.99 -1.69
CA GLY A 90 -6.22 -0.61 -0.27
C GLY A 90 -5.08 0.34 0.06
N VAL A 91 -4.87 1.36 -0.77
CA VAL A 91 -3.72 2.26 -0.70
C VAL A 91 -4.12 3.60 -0.10
N ILE A 92 -3.31 4.11 0.83
CA ILE A 92 -3.25 5.53 1.18
C ILE A 92 -2.15 6.15 0.31
N TYR A 93 -2.47 7.26 -0.36
CA TYR A 93 -1.56 7.92 -1.30
C TYR A 93 -1.53 9.42 -1.06
N ILE A 94 -0.44 10.03 -1.50
CA ILE A 94 -0.27 11.47 -1.62
C ILE A 94 -0.25 11.84 -3.10
N MET A 95 -0.99 12.89 -3.46
CA MET A 95 -0.82 13.62 -4.71
C MET A 95 -0.12 14.93 -4.37
N SER A 96 1.05 15.13 -4.95
CA SER A 96 1.85 16.34 -4.79
C SER A 96 1.79 17.15 -6.08
N CYS A 97 1.44 18.42 -5.94
CA CYS A 97 1.54 19.42 -6.98
C CYS A 97 2.96 20.02 -7.00
N GLU A 98 3.45 20.41 -8.18
CA GLU A 98 4.71 21.12 -8.35
C GLU A 98 4.80 22.42 -7.52
N ARG A 99 3.68 23.11 -7.29
CA ARG A 99 3.60 24.30 -6.41
C ARG A 99 3.63 23.97 -4.91
N GLY A 100 3.94 22.73 -4.53
CA GLY A 100 4.11 22.31 -3.14
C GLY A 100 2.80 22.00 -2.38
N LYS A 101 1.63 22.08 -3.04
CA LYS A 101 0.38 21.67 -2.42
C LYS A 101 0.18 20.16 -2.48
N ASN A 102 -0.16 19.58 -1.33
CA ASN A 102 -0.37 18.14 -1.19
C ASN A 102 -1.85 17.81 -0.96
N TYR A 103 -2.29 16.68 -1.51
CA TYR A 103 -3.57 16.05 -1.24
C TYR A 103 -3.33 14.62 -0.75
N ILE A 104 -3.94 14.24 0.35
CA ILE A 104 -3.92 12.87 0.87
C ILE A 104 -5.25 12.22 0.54
N GLY A 105 -5.20 10.99 0.02
CA GLY A 105 -6.40 10.23 -0.27
C GLY A 105 -6.24 8.75 -0.03
N LYS A 106 -7.37 8.05 0.03
CA LYS A 106 -7.41 6.57 0.06
C LYS A 106 -8.07 5.96 -1.17
N THR A 107 -7.80 4.68 -1.39
CA THR A 107 -8.57 3.85 -2.33
C THR A 107 -8.62 2.39 -1.89
N LYS A 108 -9.81 1.78 -1.94
CA LYS A 108 -9.99 0.32 -1.80
C LYS A 108 -9.69 -0.42 -3.11
N ARG A 109 -9.78 0.29 -4.22
CA ARG A 109 -9.59 -0.21 -5.58
C ARG A 109 -8.10 -0.11 -5.93
N GLU A 110 -7.73 -0.59 -7.10
CA GLU A 110 -6.35 -0.48 -7.57
C GLU A 110 -5.93 1.00 -7.66
N PHE A 111 -4.71 1.29 -7.24
CA PHE A 111 -4.17 2.65 -7.18
C PHE A 111 -4.29 3.38 -8.52
N ARG A 112 -3.99 2.71 -9.63
CA ARG A 112 -4.12 3.26 -11.00
C ARG A 112 -5.52 3.79 -11.30
N ARG A 113 -6.58 3.13 -10.80
CA ARG A 113 -7.96 3.57 -11.08
C ARG A 113 -8.21 4.91 -10.42
N ARG A 114 -7.72 5.09 -9.19
CA ARG A 114 -7.87 6.35 -8.47
C ARG A 114 -7.05 7.48 -9.09
N VAL A 115 -5.85 7.19 -9.60
CA VAL A 115 -5.04 8.17 -10.34
C VAL A 115 -5.78 8.63 -11.59
N LEU A 116 -6.25 7.70 -12.43
CA LEU A 116 -6.98 8.04 -13.66
C LEU A 116 -8.28 8.81 -13.39
N GLU A 117 -8.95 8.55 -12.26
CA GLU A 117 -10.11 9.34 -11.83
C GLU A 117 -9.74 10.79 -11.57
N HIS A 118 -8.68 11.07 -10.81
CA HIS A 118 -8.23 12.44 -10.60
C HIS A 118 -7.89 13.15 -11.92
N LEU A 119 -7.26 12.45 -12.86
CA LEU A 119 -7.00 13.01 -14.21
C LEU A 119 -8.31 13.31 -14.95
N GLY A 120 -9.28 12.41 -14.87
CA GLY A 120 -10.61 12.60 -15.44
C GLY A 120 -11.35 13.76 -14.78
N ASP A 121 -11.21 13.94 -13.47
CA ASP A 121 -11.83 15.04 -12.73
C ASP A 121 -11.27 16.40 -13.19
N VAL A 122 -9.95 16.50 -13.41
CA VAL A 122 -9.32 17.69 -14.01
C VAL A 122 -9.86 17.94 -15.41
N LEU A 123 -9.80 16.93 -16.29
CA LEU A 123 -10.20 17.04 -17.70
C LEU A 123 -11.65 17.52 -17.86
N HIS A 124 -12.56 16.99 -17.04
CA HIS A 124 -13.99 17.32 -17.09
C HIS A 124 -14.38 18.45 -16.12
N LYS A 125 -13.40 19.15 -15.51
CA LYS A 125 -13.62 20.25 -14.57
C LYS A 125 -14.63 19.90 -13.47
N ARG A 126 -14.52 18.70 -12.91
CA ARG A 126 -15.37 18.26 -11.81
C ARG A 126 -15.05 19.08 -10.56
N ASN A 127 -16.08 19.35 -9.76
CA ASN A 127 -15.93 20.10 -8.51
C ASN A 127 -15.28 19.22 -7.43
N THR A 128 -13.96 19.03 -7.53
CA THR A 128 -13.13 18.38 -6.51
C THR A 128 -11.96 19.30 -6.21
N SER A 129 -11.49 19.31 -4.97
CA SER A 129 -10.40 20.21 -4.55
C SER A 129 -9.13 20.11 -5.40
N VAL A 130 -8.77 18.88 -5.80
CA VAL A 130 -7.64 18.64 -6.72
C VAL A 130 -7.94 19.20 -8.11
N ALA A 131 -9.11 18.89 -8.67
CA ALA A 131 -9.45 19.34 -10.03
C ALA A 131 -9.58 20.86 -10.11
N ASN A 132 -10.22 21.49 -9.13
CA ASN A 132 -10.35 22.95 -9.04
C ASN A 132 -8.95 23.59 -8.97
N HIS A 133 -8.08 23.09 -8.08
CA HIS A 133 -6.72 23.62 -7.95
C HIS A 133 -5.93 23.52 -9.26
N ILE A 134 -5.94 22.35 -9.93
CA ILE A 134 -5.17 22.18 -11.17
C ILE A 134 -5.75 23.01 -12.32
N ASN A 135 -7.06 23.08 -12.45
CA ASN A 135 -7.70 23.90 -13.48
C ASN A 135 -7.45 25.40 -13.28
N GLU A 136 -7.50 25.88 -12.04
CA GLU A 136 -7.33 27.30 -11.71
C GLU A 136 -5.86 27.73 -11.66
N SER A 137 -4.99 26.90 -11.07
CA SER A 137 -3.60 27.25 -10.83
C SER A 137 -2.66 26.83 -11.96
N HIS A 138 -3.03 25.82 -12.74
CA HIS A 138 -2.18 25.19 -13.77
C HIS A 138 -2.88 25.04 -15.12
N GLU A 139 -3.98 25.76 -15.36
CA GLU A 139 -4.71 25.74 -16.64
C GLU A 139 -5.13 24.32 -17.08
N GLY A 140 -5.32 23.42 -16.12
CA GLY A 140 -5.70 22.03 -16.37
C GLY A 140 -4.52 21.11 -16.74
N ASP A 141 -3.27 21.57 -16.68
CA ASP A 141 -2.11 20.72 -16.93
C ASP A 141 -1.95 19.66 -15.83
N THR A 142 -2.24 18.42 -16.18
CA THR A 142 -2.12 17.29 -15.26
C THR A 142 -0.68 16.83 -15.04
N SER A 143 0.29 17.28 -15.84
CA SER A 143 1.68 16.84 -15.76
C SER A 143 2.35 17.23 -14.43
N VAL A 144 1.86 18.32 -13.84
CA VAL A 144 2.30 18.90 -12.55
C VAL A 144 1.87 18.07 -11.34
N MET A 145 0.96 17.11 -11.51
CA MET A 145 0.53 16.20 -10.45
C MET A 145 1.38 14.93 -10.42
N LYS A 146 1.91 14.59 -9.24
CA LYS A 146 2.61 13.33 -9.02
C LYS A 146 2.00 12.56 -7.85
N PHE A 147 1.73 11.28 -8.06
CA PHE A 147 1.09 10.40 -7.11
C PHE A 147 2.09 9.42 -6.52
N THR A 148 2.06 9.27 -5.19
CA THR A 148 2.90 8.33 -4.45
C THR A 148 2.06 7.52 -3.48
N GLY A 149 2.16 6.20 -3.53
CA GLY A 149 1.57 5.32 -2.51
C GLY A 149 2.40 5.37 -1.23
N MET A 150 1.76 5.66 -0.10
CA MET A 150 2.43 5.82 1.20
C MET A 150 2.28 4.58 2.08
N GLU A 151 1.07 4.02 2.13
CA GLU A 151 0.74 2.90 3.00
C GLU A 151 -0.25 1.95 2.32
N HIS A 152 -0.05 0.65 2.54
CA HIS A 152 -0.89 -0.41 2.00
C HIS A 152 -1.62 -1.14 3.12
N ILE A 153 -2.94 -0.96 3.18
CA ILE A 153 -3.82 -1.66 4.11
C ILE A 153 -4.25 -2.98 3.46
N GLN A 154 -3.56 -4.06 3.80
CA GLN A 154 -3.91 -5.40 3.35
C GLN A 154 -5.27 -5.80 3.91
N SER A 155 -6.13 -6.40 3.10
CA SER A 155 -7.36 -7.04 3.59
C SER A 155 -7.01 -8.43 4.11
N THR A 156 -7.01 -8.63 5.42
CA THR A 156 -6.88 -9.98 6.01
C THR A 156 -8.14 -10.33 6.78
N THR A 157 -8.40 -11.61 7.01
CA THR A 157 -9.55 -12.11 7.79
C THR A 157 -9.60 -11.57 9.22
N ARG A 158 -8.48 -11.08 9.77
CA ARG A 158 -8.39 -10.47 11.12
C ARG A 158 -8.53 -8.95 11.13
N ILE A 159 -8.39 -8.33 9.96
CA ILE A 159 -8.61 -6.91 9.82
C ILE A 159 -10.13 -6.76 9.78
N GLY A 160 -10.69 -6.03 10.75
CA GLY A 160 -12.10 -5.65 10.76
C GLY A 160 -12.46 -4.82 9.52
N ASP A 161 -13.43 -3.91 9.61
CA ASP A 161 -13.80 -3.11 8.43
C ASP A 161 -12.58 -2.37 7.83
N VAL A 162 -12.08 -2.86 6.69
CA VAL A 162 -10.92 -2.32 5.94
C VAL A 162 -11.17 -0.85 5.60
N ASN A 163 -12.42 -0.47 5.41
CA ASN A 163 -12.82 0.88 5.05
C ASN A 163 -12.63 1.82 6.21
N ARG A 164 -13.00 1.37 7.42
CA ARG A 164 -12.76 2.11 8.66
C ARG A 164 -11.26 2.30 8.87
N LYS A 165 -10.44 1.27 8.67
CA LYS A 165 -8.97 1.42 8.76
C LYS A 165 -8.41 2.40 7.74
N LEU A 166 -8.84 2.32 6.48
CA LEU A 166 -8.41 3.27 5.47
C LEU A 166 -8.82 4.71 5.82
N LEU A 167 -10.02 4.92 6.36
CA LEU A 167 -10.46 6.24 6.84
C LEU A 167 -9.62 6.75 8.00
N GLN A 168 -9.34 5.89 8.99
CA GLN A 168 -8.49 6.22 10.13
C GLN A 168 -7.06 6.60 9.69
N CYS A 169 -6.44 5.77 8.85
CA CYS A 169 -5.11 6.06 8.31
C CYS A 169 -5.11 7.35 7.48
N GLU A 170 -6.09 7.56 6.60
CA GLU A 170 -6.21 8.79 5.81
C GLU A 170 -6.28 10.03 6.71
N ALA A 171 -7.10 10.02 7.77
CA ALA A 171 -7.19 11.12 8.73
C ALA A 171 -5.85 11.41 9.43
N GLN A 172 -5.14 10.36 9.86
CA GLN A 172 -3.80 10.49 10.47
C GLN A 172 -2.80 11.10 9.50
N TRP A 173 -2.80 10.66 8.24
CA TRP A 173 -1.90 11.19 7.21
C TRP A 173 -2.23 12.62 6.82
N ILE A 174 -3.51 13.00 6.74
CA ILE A 174 -3.91 14.40 6.50
C ILE A 174 -3.38 15.30 7.62
N TYR A 175 -3.55 14.88 8.88
CA TYR A 175 -3.05 15.61 10.04
C TYR A 175 -1.51 15.71 10.03
N TRP A 176 -0.83 14.58 9.83
CA TRP A 176 0.64 14.52 9.84
C TRP A 176 1.25 15.35 8.70
N CYS A 177 0.70 15.26 7.48
CA CYS A 177 1.18 16.00 6.31
C CYS A 177 0.69 17.45 6.24
N GLN A 178 -0.17 17.91 7.17
CA GLN A 178 -0.83 19.22 7.11
C GLN A 178 -1.48 19.53 5.76
N SER A 179 -2.04 18.51 5.11
CA SER A 179 -2.59 18.65 3.75
C SER A 179 -3.98 19.29 3.71
N LYS A 180 -4.48 19.79 4.84
CA LYS A 180 -5.77 20.50 4.92
C LYS A 180 -5.64 21.91 4.32
N SER A 181 -6.68 22.36 3.62
CA SER A 181 -6.80 23.75 3.17
C SER A 181 -6.67 24.73 4.35
N PRO A 182 -5.91 25.84 4.21
CA PRO A 182 -5.33 26.38 2.96
C PRO A 182 -3.95 25.83 2.57
N ASN A 183 -3.26 25.14 3.47
CA ASN A 183 -1.87 24.68 3.27
C ASN A 183 -1.77 23.51 2.28
N GLY A 184 -2.82 22.68 2.20
CA GLY A 184 -2.96 21.65 1.18
C GLY A 184 -4.33 21.66 0.51
N LEU A 185 -4.71 20.53 -0.08
CA LEU A 185 -5.90 20.40 -0.93
C LEU A 185 -7.01 19.57 -0.29
N ASN A 186 -6.83 19.02 0.92
CA ASN A 186 -7.93 18.37 1.63
C ASN A 186 -8.86 19.43 2.23
N GLU A 187 -10.13 19.45 1.82
CA GLU A 187 -11.13 20.41 2.33
C GLU A 187 -11.46 20.15 3.80
N GLY A 188 -11.45 18.90 4.20
CA GLY A 188 -11.69 18.49 5.58
C GLY A 188 -11.33 17.03 5.82
N PHE A 189 -11.32 16.66 7.09
CA PHE A 189 -11.24 15.29 7.56
C PHE A 189 -11.87 15.23 8.95
N THR A 190 -12.23 14.04 9.40
CA THR A 190 -12.79 13.82 10.72
C THR A 190 -12.06 12.68 11.42
N PHE A 191 -11.98 12.76 12.74
CA PHE A 191 -11.53 11.66 13.60
C PHE A 191 -12.68 10.83 14.15
N ALA A 192 -13.92 11.06 13.68
CA ALA A 192 -15.09 10.30 14.13
C ALA A 192 -14.95 8.78 13.94
N GLN A 193 -14.11 8.32 13.01
CA GLN A 193 -13.87 6.90 12.81
C GLN A 193 -13.04 6.25 13.92
N PHE A 194 -12.50 7.03 14.87
CA PHE A 194 -11.78 6.56 16.05
C PHE A 194 -12.66 6.42 17.30
N LEU A 195 -13.90 6.93 17.25
CA LEU A 195 -14.91 6.81 18.29
C LEU A 195 -15.76 5.55 18.03
#